data_AF-A0A8S3DDW0-F1
#
_entry.id   AF-A0A8S3DDW0-F1
#
_cell.length_a   1.000
_cell.length_b   1.000
_cell.length_c   1.000
_cell.angle_alpha   90.00
_cell.angle_beta   90.00
_cell.angle_gamma   90.00
#
_symmetry.space_group_name_H-M   'P 1'
#
loop_
_entity.id
_entity.type
_entity.pdbx_description
1 polymer ?
#
loop_
_entity_poly.entity_id
_entity_poly.type
_entity_poly.pdbx_seq_one_letter_code
_entity_poly.pdbx_strand_id
1 'polypeptide(L)'
;MSNVSEKFHFVYSYQLEDRIQIKIGSVDGERPQQASNDLFLSKNSSFIRNLNDTKHSEPYVVCQIFSDGQPLCMPVQTSFKSFNDRW
;
A
#
# COMPACT_ATOMS: atom_id res chain seq x y z
N MET A 1 4.81 -6.87 31.97
CA MET A 1 5.36 -5.95 30.94
C MET A 1 6.87 -6.11 30.99
N SER A 2 7.42 -6.93 30.10
CA SER A 2 8.87 -7.16 30.07
C SER A 2 9.58 -5.87 29.67
N ASN A 3 10.51 -5.47 30.52
CA ASN A 3 11.39 -4.31 30.36
C ASN A 3 12.35 -4.64 29.20
N VAL A 4 11.91 -4.40 27.96
CA VAL A 4 12.77 -4.55 26.78
C VAL A 4 13.79 -3.43 26.89
N SER A 5 14.97 -3.77 27.41
CA SER A 5 16.14 -2.90 27.41
C SER A 5 16.29 -2.30 26.01
N GLU A 6 16.17 -0.98 25.87
CA GLU A 6 16.40 -0.21 24.64
C GLU A 6 17.89 -0.19 24.24
N LYS A 7 18.58 -1.32 24.37
CA LYS A 7 19.95 -1.48 23.95
C LYS A 7 19.95 -2.03 22.53
N PHE A 8 20.55 -1.28 21.62
CA PHE A 8 20.91 -1.80 20.31
C PHE A 8 22.07 -2.78 20.45
N HIS A 9 21.86 -4.00 19.98
CA HIS A 9 22.88 -5.04 19.92
C HIS A 9 23.40 -5.16 18.48
N PHE A 10 24.71 -5.37 18.35
CA PHE A 10 25.33 -5.73 17.08
C PHE A 10 25.43 -7.24 17.00
N VAL A 11 24.99 -7.82 15.89
CA VAL A 11 25.02 -9.26 15.62
C VAL A 11 25.54 -9.50 14.21
N TYR A 12 26.19 -10.64 14.02
CA TYR A 12 26.59 -11.08 12.69
C TYR A 12 25.40 -11.70 11.95
N SER A 13 25.39 -11.60 10.62
CA SER A 13 24.29 -12.11 9.78
C SER A 13 24.03 -13.60 9.97
N TYR A 14 25.08 -14.41 10.15
CA TYR A 14 24.95 -15.86 10.38
C TYR A 14 24.30 -16.22 11.72
N GLN A 15 24.21 -15.27 12.66
CA GLN A 15 23.59 -15.46 13.97
C GLN A 15 22.09 -15.13 13.94
N LEU A 16 21.58 -14.59 12.84
CA LEU A 16 20.17 -14.26 12.66
C LEU A 16 19.50 -15.35 11.82
N GLU A 17 18.60 -16.10 12.45
CA GLU A 17 17.74 -17.08 11.77
C GLU A 17 16.37 -16.49 11.38
N ASP A 18 16.08 -15.27 11.82
CA ASP A 18 14.79 -14.62 11.60
C ASP A 18 14.58 -14.24 10.13
N ARG A 19 13.34 -14.44 9.68
CA ARG A 19 12.90 -13.93 8.38
C ARG A 19 12.78 -12.41 8.44
N ILE A 20 13.27 -11.73 7.41
CA ILE A 20 13.09 -10.28 7.24
C ILE A 20 11.60 -9.98 7.12
N GLN A 21 11.12 -9.03 7.94
CA GLN A 21 9.75 -8.53 7.89
C GLN A 21 9.77 -7.04 7.60
N ILE A 22 8.94 -6.62 6.64
CA ILE A 22 8.78 -5.21 6.25
C ILE A 22 7.36 -4.80 6.62
N LYS A 23 7.23 -3.78 7.47
CA LYS A 23 5.95 -3.19 7.84
C LYS A 23 5.70 -1.94 7.02
N ILE A 24 4.65 -1.97 6.21
CA ILE A 24 4.16 -0.77 5.50
C ILE A 24 3.31 0.06 6.46
N GLY A 25 3.73 1.30 6.72
CA GLY A 25 3.06 2.23 7.62
C GLY A 25 1.93 2.99 6.93
N SER A 26 2.31 4.04 6.20
CA SER A 26 1.41 4.88 5.41
C SER A 26 1.91 4.97 3.97
N VAL A 27 0.98 5.15 3.04
CA VAL A 27 1.27 5.42 1.62
C VAL A 27 0.60 6.74 1.28
N ASP A 28 1.42 7.77 1.08
CA ASP A 28 0.96 9.11 0.71
C ASP A 28 1.18 9.31 -0.79
N GLY A 29 0.26 9.98 -1.45
CA GLY A 29 0.36 10.26 -2.88
C GLY A 29 -0.74 11.17 -3.38
N GLU A 30 -0.43 11.92 -4.43
CA GLU A 30 -1.41 12.79 -5.09
C GLU A 30 -2.23 11.96 -6.08
N ARG A 31 -3.56 12.08 -6.02
CA ARG A 31 -4.42 11.53 -7.07
C ARG A 31 -4.65 12.60 -8.13
N PRO A 32 -4.35 12.34 -9.41
CA PRO A 32 -4.71 13.27 -10.46
C PRO A 32 -6.23 13.43 -10.48
N GLN A 33 -6.69 14.66 -10.27
CA GLN A 33 -8.10 15.00 -10.37
C GLN A 33 -8.56 14.66 -11.79
N GLN A 34 -9.56 13.78 -11.92
CA GLN A 34 -10.17 13.51 -13.22
C GLN A 34 -10.64 14.84 -13.81
N ALA A 35 -10.10 15.23 -14.97
CA ALA A 35 -10.49 16.46 -15.65
C ALA A 35 -12.01 16.44 -15.84
N SER A 36 -12.68 17.46 -15.31
CA SER A 36 -14.13 17.62 -15.20
C SER A 36 -14.87 17.77 -16.55
N ASN A 37 -14.21 17.51 -17.68
CA ASN A 37 -14.78 17.73 -19.01
C ASN A 37 -15.57 16.54 -19.57
N ASP A 38 -15.44 15.33 -19.02
CA ASP A 38 -16.20 14.16 -19.50
C ASP A 38 -17.56 13.99 -18.81
N LEU A 39 -17.92 14.90 -17.91
CA LEU A 39 -19.10 14.80 -17.05
C LEU A 39 -20.35 15.51 -17.59
N PHE A 40 -20.29 16.02 -18.82
CA PHE A 40 -21.39 16.75 -19.47
C PHE A 40 -22.27 15.89 -20.39
N LEU A 41 -22.07 14.56 -20.45
CA LEU A 41 -22.84 13.68 -21.33
C LEU A 41 -23.62 12.61 -20.57
N SER A 42 -24.58 13.01 -19.72
CA SER A 42 -25.90 12.34 -19.68
C SER A 42 -26.79 12.94 -18.59
N LYS A 43 -27.95 13.45 -19.02
CA LYS A 43 -29.00 14.03 -18.18
C LYS A 43 -29.71 13.01 -17.26
N ASN A 44 -29.18 11.78 -17.16
CA ASN A 44 -29.70 10.67 -16.35
C ASN A 44 -28.70 10.19 -15.26
N SER A 45 -27.58 10.90 -15.09
CA SER A 45 -26.47 10.47 -14.22
C SER A 45 -26.77 10.50 -12.71
N SER A 46 -27.78 11.26 -12.25
CA SER A 46 -28.07 11.40 -10.82
C SER A 46 -28.55 10.12 -10.14
N PHE A 47 -29.19 9.19 -10.88
CA PHE A 47 -29.65 7.91 -10.33
C PHE A 47 -28.52 6.86 -10.30
N ILE A 48 -27.61 6.87 -11.28
CA ILE A 48 -26.46 5.94 -11.36
C ILE A 48 -25.30 6.40 -10.47
N ARG A 49 -25.20 7.70 -10.19
CA ARG A 49 -24.15 8.27 -9.32
C ARG A 49 -24.22 7.76 -7.87
N ASN A 50 -25.41 7.41 -7.37
CA ASN A 50 -25.57 6.84 -6.03
C ASN A 50 -25.27 5.32 -5.95
N LEU A 51 -25.09 4.64 -7.09
CA LEU A 51 -24.77 3.21 -7.15
C LEU A 51 -23.28 2.95 -7.34
N ASN A 52 -22.51 3.96 -7.78
CA ASN A 52 -21.09 3.86 -8.12
C ASN A 52 -20.23 4.84 -7.30
N ASP A 53 -20.49 4.96 -5.99
CA ASP A 53 -19.66 5.77 -5.08
C ASP A 53 -18.31 5.08 -4.76
N THR A 54 -18.04 3.92 -5.35
CA THR A 54 -16.75 3.23 -5.34
C THR A 54 -15.97 3.51 -6.63
N LYS A 55 -15.68 4.79 -6.91
CA LYS A 55 -14.96 5.20 -8.14
C LYS A 55 -13.48 4.78 -8.20
N HIS A 56 -12.95 4.09 -7.19
CA HIS A 56 -11.53 3.80 -7.06
C HIS A 56 -11.28 2.36 -6.63
N SER A 57 -10.30 1.70 -7.30
CA SER A 57 -9.81 0.39 -6.88
C SER A 57 -9.14 0.49 -5.52
N GLU A 58 -9.38 -0.49 -4.65
CA GLU A 58 -8.66 -0.60 -3.39
C GLU A 58 -7.17 -0.84 -3.67
N PRO A 59 -6.25 -0.03 -3.12
CA PRO A 59 -4.83 -0.27 -3.28
C PRO A 59 -4.34 -1.39 -2.36
N TYR A 60 -3.21 -1.95 -2.77
CA TYR A 60 -2.39 -2.90 -2.03
C TYR A 60 -0.93 -2.66 -2.40
N VAL A 61 0.01 -3.15 -1.59
CA VAL A 61 1.44 -2.99 -1.82
C VAL A 61 2.04 -4.33 -2.16
N VAL A 62 2.89 -4.37 -3.18
CA VAL A 62 3.75 -5.51 -3.53
C VAL A 62 5.20 -5.16 -3.22
N CYS A 63 5.87 -6.02 -2.46
CA CYS A 63 7.28 -5.91 -2.12
C CYS A 63 8.05 -7.09 -2.72
N GLN A 64 9.20 -6.79 -3.33
CA GLN A 64 10.15 -7.79 -3.82
C GLN A 64 11.58 -7.34 -3.52
N ILE A 65 12.41 -8.26 -3.07
CA ILE A 65 13.81 -8.00 -2.69
C ILE A 65 14.72 -8.37 -3.86
N PHE A 66 15.63 -7.46 -4.20
CA PHE A 66 16.61 -7.64 -5.27
C PHE A 66 18.05 -7.51 -4.74
N SER A 67 18.98 -8.23 -5.36
CA SER A 67 20.42 -8.03 -5.25
C SER A 67 21.01 -8.11 -6.65
N ASP A 68 21.86 -7.15 -7.02
CA ASP A 68 22.51 -7.10 -8.34
C ASP A 68 21.53 -7.22 -9.52
N GLY A 69 20.36 -6.59 -9.37
CA GLY A 69 19.28 -6.63 -10.36
C GLY A 69 18.53 -7.97 -10.45
N GLN A 70 18.87 -8.96 -9.63
CA GLN A 70 18.21 -10.27 -9.58
C GLN A 70 17.28 -10.39 -8.36
N PRO A 71 16.07 -10.96 -8.51
CA PRO A 71 15.17 -11.16 -7.39
C PRO A 71 15.70 -12.26 -6.46
N LEU A 72 15.80 -11.97 -5.16
CA LEU A 72 16.20 -12.95 -4.15
C LEU A 72 15.03 -13.83 -3.69
N CYS A 73 13.80 -13.34 -3.86
CA CYS A 73 12.59 -14.01 -3.43
C CYS A 73 11.39 -13.69 -4.32
N MET A 74 10.33 -14.46 -4.14
CA MET A 74 9.03 -14.19 -4.76
C MET A 74 8.45 -12.88 -4.23
N PRO A 75 7.72 -12.11 -5.07
CA PRO A 75 7.01 -10.93 -4.61
C PRO A 75 5.95 -11.31 -3.57
N VAL A 76 5.81 -10.48 -2.53
CA VAL A 76 4.80 -10.64 -1.48
C VAL A 76 3.90 -9.42 -1.48
N GLN A 77 2.60 -9.63 -1.28
CA GLN A 77 1.60 -8.57 -1.30
C GLN A 77 0.88 -8.40 0.03
N THR A 78 0.46 -7.19 0.34
CA THR A 78 -0.49 -6.92 1.42
C THR A 78 -1.91 -7.32 0.99
N SER A 79 -2.83 -7.38 1.95
CA SER A 79 -4.25 -7.36 1.61
C SER A 79 -4.63 -6.02 0.95
N PHE A 80 -5.73 -6.04 0.20
CA PHE A 80 -6.40 -4.82 -0.22
C PHE A 80 -6.86 -4.03 1.01
N LYS A 81 -6.79 -2.70 0.93
CA LYS A 81 -7.34 -1.80 1.94
C LYS A 81 -8.09 -0.66 1.28
N SER A 82 -9.30 -0.40 1.76
CA SER A 82 -10.05 0.79 1.37
C SER A 82 -9.32 2.06 1.83
N PHE A 83 -9.15 3.01 0.91
CA PHE A 83 -8.70 4.35 1.21
C PHE A 83 -9.93 5.24 1.41
N ASN A 84 -10.23 5.58 2.67
CA ASN A 84 -11.13 6.69 2.95
C ASN A 84 -10.31 7.99 2.88
N ASP A 85 -10.94 9.09 2.45
CA ASP A 85 -10.38 10.42 2.09
C ASP A 85 -9.64 11.19 3.22
N ARG A 86 -8.94 10.51 4.12
CA ARG A 86 -8.01 11.12 5.07
C ARG A 86 -6.58 10.90 4.57
N TRP A 87 -6.19 11.68 3.57
CA TRP A 87 -4.81 11.88 3.13
C TRP A 87 -4.70 13.35 2.74
#